data_AF-A0A0F3LD40-F1
#
_entry.id   AF-A0A0F3LD40-F1
#
_cell.length_a   1.000
_cell.length_b   1.000
_cell.length_c   1.000
_cell.angle_alpha   90.00
_cell.angle_beta   90.00
_cell.angle_gamma   90.00
#
_symmetry.space_group_name_H-M   'P 1'
#
loop_
_entity.id
_entity.type
_entity.pdbx_description
1 polymer ?
#
loop_
_entity_poly.entity_id
_entity_poly.type
_entity_poly.pdbx_seq_one_letter_code
_entity_poly.pdbx_strand_id
1 'polypeptide(L)'
;MSRRDAHWRQYTVRRMALLLLTGLALAAGATDAALAQSVSAARTVAGDPHAAFVTEASQRFGIPEHWIVAVKRAESAGDVRAISSAGALGLMQVMPDTWAALRVRYGLGRDPYDPRDNILAGAAYLREMFDRYRTIPAMLGAYNAGPGRYDEYVQTGRALPAETRAYIALLAPQLGAPSPASAPSVAPPPPPDWREAPLFVVRSADARSATSTSENARSNDSRSSVAARTPETAEDSNAPIVVARSDGGTPR
;
A
#
# COMPACT_ATOMS: atom_id res chain seq x y z
N MET A 1 42.88 -1.58 44.51
CA MET A 1 41.54 -2.06 44.92
C MET A 1 40.50 -1.17 44.24
N SER A 2 39.67 -1.75 43.35
CA SER A 2 38.42 -1.24 42.72
C SER A 2 38.45 0.17 42.07
N ARG A 3 38.70 0.37 40.76
CA ARG A 3 37.87 0.10 39.55
C ARG A 3 36.37 0.45 39.68
N ARG A 4 35.98 1.64 39.19
CA ARG A 4 34.92 1.86 38.18
C ARG A 4 34.68 3.36 37.94
N ASP A 5 35.47 3.93 37.03
CA ASP A 5 35.16 5.19 36.33
C ASP A 5 35.05 4.91 34.83
N ALA A 6 34.22 5.71 34.16
CA ALA A 6 34.12 5.89 32.70
C ALA A 6 33.57 4.67 31.93
N HIS A 7 32.65 4.79 30.98
CA HIS A 7 32.76 5.64 29.80
C HIS A 7 31.35 5.91 29.24
N TRP A 8 30.86 7.14 29.41
CA TRP A 8 29.83 7.70 28.54
C TRP A 8 30.50 8.14 27.24
N ARG A 9 29.89 7.76 26.11
CA ARG A 9 30.08 8.26 24.73
C ARG A 9 31.22 7.65 23.89
N GLN A 10 30.89 7.50 22.60
CA GLN A 10 31.70 7.04 21.45
C GLN A 10 31.65 5.49 21.30
N TYR A 11 31.00 4.89 20.30
CA TYR A 11 31.23 5.06 18.86
C TYR A 11 29.96 4.84 18.03
N THR A 12 29.54 5.90 17.34
CA THR A 12 28.86 5.85 16.05
C THR A 12 29.75 5.15 14.99
N VAL A 13 29.12 4.34 14.12
CA VAL A 13 29.62 3.82 12.83
C VAL A 13 30.59 2.62 12.85
N ARG A 14 30.09 1.46 12.40
CA ARG A 14 30.79 0.40 11.64
C ARG A 14 29.72 -0.56 11.08
N ARG A 15 29.02 -0.23 9.99
CA ARG A 15 29.38 -0.48 8.57
C ARG A 15 30.00 -1.85 8.30
N MET A 16 29.17 -2.71 7.71
CA MET A 16 29.40 -3.59 6.56
C MET A 16 30.49 -4.69 6.61
N ALA A 17 29.98 -5.87 6.25
CA ALA A 17 30.60 -6.96 5.50
C ALA A 17 31.54 -7.92 6.23
N LEU A 18 31.12 -9.18 6.28
CA LEU A 18 31.97 -10.28 5.84
C LEU A 18 31.15 -11.26 5.00
N LEU A 19 31.38 -11.18 3.69
CA LEU A 19 31.15 -12.23 2.69
C LEU A 19 32.23 -13.30 2.84
N LEU A 20 31.95 -14.50 2.30
CA LEU A 20 32.82 -15.55 1.71
C LEU A 20 32.11 -16.91 1.93
N LEU A 21 31.88 -17.83 0.98
CA LEU A 21 32.63 -18.24 -0.22
C LEU A 21 31.76 -18.94 -1.28
N THR A 22 32.36 -18.98 -2.47
CA THR A 22 32.04 -19.45 -3.84
C THR A 22 31.55 -20.89 -4.08
N GLY A 23 30.87 -21.11 -5.23
CA GLY A 23 30.82 -22.39 -5.95
C GLY A 23 29.89 -22.43 -7.18
N LEU A 24 30.48 -22.59 -8.37
CA LEU A 24 29.86 -22.74 -9.70
C LEU A 24 29.19 -24.12 -9.88
N ALA A 25 27.94 -24.19 -10.37
CA ALA A 25 27.40 -25.41 -11.02
C ALA A 25 26.15 -25.11 -11.89
N LEU A 26 25.99 -25.96 -12.90
CA LEU A 26 25.21 -25.87 -14.13
C LEU A 26 23.69 -25.65 -14.00
N ALA A 27 23.13 -25.07 -15.07
CA ALA A 27 21.71 -25.07 -15.39
C ALA A 27 21.16 -26.49 -15.60
N ALA A 28 20.32 -26.95 -14.67
CA ALA A 28 19.21 -27.88 -14.86
C ALA A 28 18.44 -27.95 -13.54
N GLY A 29 17.16 -27.56 -13.48
CA GLY A 29 16.37 -27.75 -12.26
C GLY A 29 15.22 -26.77 -12.04
N ALA A 30 14.35 -26.56 -13.04
CA ALA A 30 13.09 -25.86 -12.77
C ALA A 30 12.11 -26.72 -11.94
N THR A 31 12.35 -28.02 -11.80
CA THR A 31 11.53 -28.96 -10.99
C THR A 31 12.05 -29.14 -9.57
N ASP A 32 13.37 -29.06 -9.35
CA ASP A 32 13.96 -29.25 -8.01
C ASP A 32 13.75 -28.03 -7.09
N ALA A 33 13.66 -26.82 -7.64
CA ALA A 33 13.41 -25.62 -6.84
C ALA A 33 12.03 -25.65 -6.15
N ALA A 34 10.99 -26.11 -6.85
CA ALA A 34 9.64 -26.21 -6.28
C ALA A 34 9.57 -27.23 -5.13
N LEU A 35 10.22 -28.39 -5.30
CA LEU A 35 10.31 -29.39 -4.23
C LEU A 35 11.20 -28.91 -3.07
N ALA A 36 12.32 -28.25 -3.35
CA ALA A 36 13.20 -27.69 -2.32
C ALA A 36 12.51 -26.58 -1.51
N GLN A 37 11.69 -25.73 -2.13
CA GLN A 37 10.87 -24.73 -1.44
C GLN A 37 9.78 -25.39 -0.61
N SER A 38 9.13 -26.45 -1.10
CA SER A 38 8.13 -27.19 -0.32
C SER A 38 8.74 -27.87 0.91
N VAL A 39 9.94 -28.45 0.79
CA VAL A 39 10.66 -29.12 1.88
C VAL A 39 11.24 -28.12 2.88
N SER A 40 11.71 -26.95 2.42
CA SER A 40 12.19 -25.87 3.29
C SER A 40 11.04 -25.21 4.07
N ALA A 41 9.90 -24.98 3.42
CA ALA A 41 8.69 -24.49 4.08
C ALA A 41 8.19 -25.51 5.13
N ALA A 42 8.10 -26.80 4.77
CA ALA A 42 7.69 -27.87 5.68
C ALA A 42 8.65 -28.03 6.87
N ARG A 43 9.97 -27.90 6.66
CA ARG A 43 10.97 -28.01 7.73
C ARG A 43 10.99 -26.78 8.65
N THR A 44 10.65 -25.60 8.13
CA THR A 44 10.44 -24.39 8.94
C THR A 44 9.22 -24.54 9.85
N VAL A 45 8.14 -25.17 9.36
CA VAL A 45 6.95 -25.47 10.16
C VAL A 45 7.25 -26.52 11.24
N ALA A 46 8.01 -27.57 10.94
CA ALA A 46 8.29 -28.67 11.89
C ALA A 46 9.16 -28.28 13.11
N GLY A 47 9.90 -27.17 13.05
CA GLY A 47 10.73 -26.68 14.17
C GLY A 47 10.16 -25.48 14.92
N ASP A 48 8.99 -24.99 14.50
CA ASP A 48 8.35 -23.81 15.09
C ASP A 48 7.56 -24.20 16.35
N PRO A 49 7.88 -23.66 17.55
CA PRO A 49 7.15 -23.98 18.78
C PRO A 49 5.67 -23.59 18.73
N HIS A 50 5.26 -22.81 17.72
CA HIS A 50 3.88 -22.36 17.52
C HIS A 50 3.19 -23.02 16.31
N ALA A 51 3.76 -24.08 15.72
CA ALA A 51 3.24 -24.73 14.51
C ALA A 51 1.76 -25.12 14.63
N ALA A 52 1.34 -25.67 15.77
CA ALA A 52 -0.06 -26.04 16.00
C ALA A 52 -1.03 -24.84 15.90
N PHE A 53 -0.62 -23.67 16.43
CA PHE A 53 -1.42 -22.45 16.36
C PHE A 53 -1.45 -21.86 14.95
N VAL A 54 -0.35 -21.99 14.20
CA VAL A 54 -0.29 -21.62 12.78
C VAL A 54 -1.25 -22.49 11.95
N THR A 55 -1.25 -23.80 12.17
CA THR A 55 -2.17 -24.72 11.51
C THR A 55 -3.63 -24.42 11.86
N GLU A 56 -3.93 -24.18 13.15
CA GLU A 56 -5.27 -23.76 13.59
C GLU A 56 -5.72 -22.48 12.89
N ALA A 57 -4.87 -21.44 12.89
CA ALA A 57 -5.17 -20.16 12.27
C ALA A 57 -5.37 -20.28 10.75
N SER A 58 -4.51 -21.06 10.07
CA SER A 58 -4.61 -21.35 8.64
C SER A 58 -5.95 -21.99 8.29
N GLN A 59 -6.34 -23.04 9.02
CA GLN A 59 -7.61 -23.74 8.82
C GLN A 59 -8.81 -22.83 9.09
N ARG A 60 -8.74 -22.03 10.15
CA ARG A 60 -9.85 -21.16 10.58
C ARG A 60 -10.11 -20.00 9.62
N PHE A 61 -9.05 -19.40 9.07
CA PHE A 61 -9.16 -18.17 8.28
C PHE A 61 -8.87 -18.37 6.78
N GLY A 62 -8.52 -19.59 6.35
CA GLY A 62 -8.24 -19.89 4.95
C GLY A 62 -7.05 -19.11 4.40
N ILE A 63 -5.99 -18.95 5.22
CA ILE A 63 -4.73 -18.32 4.84
C ILE A 63 -3.63 -19.37 4.86
N PRO A 64 -2.79 -19.49 3.81
CA PRO A 64 -1.73 -20.50 3.78
C PRO A 64 -0.78 -20.39 4.98
N GLU A 65 -0.43 -21.53 5.59
CA GLU A 65 0.47 -21.56 6.76
C GLU A 65 1.78 -20.82 6.51
N HIS A 66 2.36 -20.96 5.31
CA HIS A 66 3.61 -20.29 4.95
C HIS A 66 3.49 -18.75 4.95
N TRP A 67 2.30 -18.18 4.72
CA TRP A 67 2.08 -16.73 4.85
C TRP A 67 2.19 -16.31 6.31
N ILE A 68 1.53 -17.05 7.20
CA ILE A 68 1.52 -16.79 8.65
C ILE A 68 2.94 -16.88 9.22
N VAL A 69 3.68 -17.94 8.86
CA VAL A 69 5.07 -18.14 9.28
C VAL A 69 5.98 -17.01 8.79
N ALA A 70 5.86 -16.62 7.52
CA ALA A 70 6.69 -15.56 6.94
C ALA A 70 6.43 -14.20 7.59
N VAL A 71 5.15 -13.84 7.76
CA VAL A 71 4.74 -12.60 8.44
C VAL A 71 5.21 -12.62 9.89
N LYS A 72 4.91 -13.67 10.67
CA LYS A 72 5.35 -13.79 12.07
C LYS A 72 6.87 -13.61 12.23
N ARG A 73 7.65 -14.21 11.33
CA ARG A 73 9.12 -14.08 11.34
C ARG A 73 9.56 -12.64 11.07
N ALA A 74 8.92 -11.96 10.12
CA ALA A 74 9.23 -10.57 9.79
C ALA A 74 8.81 -9.59 10.91
N GLU A 75 7.73 -9.90 11.62
CA GLU A 75 7.15 -9.03 12.65
C GLU A 75 7.92 -9.09 13.98
N SER A 76 8.22 -10.29 14.50
CA SER A 76 8.84 -10.42 15.83
C SER A 76 10.04 -11.34 15.91
N ALA A 77 10.39 -12.02 14.81
CA ALA A 77 11.37 -13.10 14.80
C ALA A 77 11.10 -14.20 15.85
N GLY A 78 9.84 -14.38 16.27
CA GLY A 78 9.44 -15.36 17.28
C GLY A 78 9.43 -14.82 18.73
N ASP A 79 9.69 -13.53 18.95
CA ASP A 79 9.54 -12.93 20.27
C ASP A 79 8.04 -12.73 20.61
N VAL A 80 7.56 -13.49 21.58
CA VAL A 80 6.17 -13.47 22.07
C VAL A 80 5.82 -12.15 22.75
N ARG A 81 6.81 -11.46 23.34
CA ARG A 81 6.61 -10.20 24.06
C ARG A 81 7.09 -8.98 23.29
N ALA A 82 7.28 -9.11 21.98
CA ALA A 82 7.68 -8.00 21.12
C ALA A 82 6.67 -6.85 21.21
N ILE A 83 7.20 -5.63 21.38
CA ILE A 83 6.44 -4.39 21.33
C ILE A 83 7.18 -3.42 20.40
N SER A 84 6.53 -2.97 19.32
CA SER A 84 7.14 -1.97 18.43
C SER A 84 7.12 -0.58 19.06
N SER A 85 7.89 0.36 18.50
CA SER A 85 7.84 1.77 18.89
C SER A 85 6.46 2.41 18.68
N ALA A 86 5.64 1.86 17.77
CA ALA A 86 4.26 2.28 17.53
C ALA A 86 3.26 1.57 18.46
N GLY A 87 3.70 0.62 19.30
CA GLY A 87 2.87 -0.11 20.24
C GLY A 87 2.23 -1.39 19.69
N ALA A 88 2.70 -1.91 18.56
CA ALA A 88 2.25 -3.19 18.01
C ALA A 88 2.67 -4.36 18.92
N LEU A 89 1.83 -5.39 19.06
CA LEU A 89 1.93 -6.37 20.14
C LEU A 89 2.15 -7.81 19.64
N GLY A 90 3.12 -8.50 20.27
CA GLY A 90 3.30 -9.94 20.19
C GLY A 90 3.84 -10.48 18.87
N LEU A 91 3.65 -11.78 18.65
CA LEU A 91 4.23 -12.54 17.54
C LEU A 91 3.93 -11.99 16.15
N MET A 92 2.71 -11.49 15.94
CA MET A 92 2.24 -10.96 14.66
C MET A 92 2.10 -9.43 14.66
N GLN A 93 2.62 -8.76 15.70
CA GLN A 93 2.65 -7.30 15.85
C GLN A 93 1.28 -6.65 15.53
N VAL A 94 0.23 -7.12 16.20
CA VAL A 94 -1.12 -6.58 16.04
C VAL A 94 -1.24 -5.27 16.81
N MET A 95 -1.75 -4.21 16.17
CA MET A 95 -1.98 -2.92 16.84
C MET A 95 -3.04 -3.03 17.94
N PRO A 96 -2.95 -2.27 19.05
CA PRO A 96 -3.86 -2.41 20.20
C PRO A 96 -5.35 -2.28 19.85
N ASP A 97 -5.72 -1.29 19.03
CA ASP A 97 -7.12 -1.09 18.60
C ASP A 97 -7.60 -2.25 17.72
N THR A 98 -6.74 -2.72 16.81
CA THR A 98 -7.00 -3.90 15.98
C THR A 98 -7.18 -5.15 16.84
N TRP A 99 -6.31 -5.38 17.82
CA TRP A 99 -6.43 -6.48 18.78
C TRP A 99 -7.76 -6.43 19.53
N ALA A 100 -8.13 -5.25 20.04
CA ALA A 100 -9.38 -5.06 20.78
C ALA A 100 -10.61 -5.42 19.94
N ALA A 101 -10.62 -5.07 18.66
CA ALA A 101 -11.70 -5.45 17.75
C ALA A 101 -11.69 -6.96 17.44
N LEU A 102 -10.53 -7.52 17.08
CA LEU A 102 -10.39 -8.92 16.67
C LEU A 102 -10.70 -9.89 17.81
N ARG A 103 -10.26 -9.60 19.04
CA ARG A 103 -10.50 -10.48 20.18
C ARG A 103 -11.99 -10.65 20.47
N VAL A 104 -12.77 -9.58 20.31
CA VAL A 104 -14.22 -9.64 20.50
C VAL A 104 -14.86 -10.39 19.34
N ARG A 105 -14.49 -10.05 18.10
CA ARG A 105 -15.04 -10.67 16.88
C ARG A 105 -14.80 -12.18 16.81
N TYR A 106 -13.63 -12.63 17.23
CA TYR A 106 -13.21 -14.02 17.08
C TYR A 106 -13.17 -14.81 18.40
N GLY A 107 -13.66 -14.23 19.50
CA GLY A 107 -13.74 -14.90 20.80
C GLY A 107 -12.37 -15.26 21.37
N LEU A 108 -11.38 -14.38 21.22
CA LEU A 108 -10.03 -14.58 21.74
C LEU A 108 -9.93 -14.11 23.20
N GLY A 109 -8.88 -14.56 23.89
CA GLY A 109 -8.55 -14.16 25.24
C GLY A 109 -8.23 -12.67 25.40
N ARG A 110 -7.87 -12.30 26.62
CA ARG A 110 -7.58 -10.89 26.98
C ARG A 110 -6.10 -10.52 26.77
N ASP A 111 -5.21 -11.52 26.79
CA ASP A 111 -3.78 -11.30 26.71
C ASP A 111 -3.30 -11.25 25.24
N PRO A 112 -2.86 -10.10 24.72
CA PRO A 112 -2.32 -9.98 23.37
C PRO A 112 -0.98 -10.70 23.18
N TYR A 113 -0.33 -11.16 24.26
CA TYR A 113 0.92 -11.91 24.21
C TYR A 113 0.70 -13.43 24.34
N ASP A 114 -0.54 -13.90 24.48
CA ASP A 114 -0.81 -15.33 24.34
C ASP A 114 -0.45 -15.77 22.91
N PRO A 115 0.49 -16.71 22.72
CA PRO A 115 0.96 -17.07 21.38
C PRO A 115 -0.14 -17.54 20.44
N ARG A 116 -1.10 -18.31 20.96
CA ARG A 116 -2.20 -18.84 20.17
C ARG A 116 -3.09 -17.70 19.72
N ASP A 117 -3.58 -16.90 20.66
CA ASP A 117 -4.54 -15.86 20.35
C ASP A 117 -3.94 -14.74 19.49
N ASN A 118 -2.65 -14.39 19.69
CA ASN A 118 -1.96 -13.42 18.85
C ASN A 118 -1.79 -13.91 17.41
N ILE A 119 -1.44 -15.19 17.22
CA ILE A 119 -1.35 -15.80 15.87
C ILE A 119 -2.72 -15.84 15.20
N LEU A 120 -3.77 -16.21 15.94
CA LEU A 120 -5.14 -16.23 15.42
C LEU A 120 -5.59 -14.81 15.02
N ALA A 121 -5.33 -13.80 15.85
CA ALA A 121 -5.66 -12.40 15.53
C ALA A 121 -4.91 -11.91 14.29
N GLY A 122 -3.59 -12.10 14.22
CA GLY A 122 -2.79 -11.67 13.07
C GLY A 122 -3.20 -12.38 11.78
N ALA A 123 -3.49 -13.68 11.82
CA ALA A 123 -3.97 -14.42 10.65
C ALA A 123 -5.37 -13.96 10.20
N ALA A 124 -6.28 -13.69 11.13
CA ALA A 124 -7.59 -13.11 10.82
C ALA A 124 -7.44 -11.73 10.15
N TYR A 125 -6.53 -10.90 10.66
CA TYR A 125 -6.29 -9.58 10.08
C TYR A 125 -5.65 -9.67 8.69
N LEU A 126 -4.71 -10.60 8.46
CA LEU A 126 -4.18 -10.90 7.12
C LEU A 126 -5.30 -11.29 6.15
N ARG A 127 -6.23 -12.16 6.58
CA ARG A 127 -7.42 -12.54 5.80
C ARG A 127 -8.27 -11.33 5.44
N GLU A 128 -8.60 -10.49 6.41
CA GLU A 128 -9.37 -9.26 6.18
C GLU A 128 -8.69 -8.33 5.17
N MET A 129 -7.36 -8.20 5.23
CA MET A 129 -6.60 -7.41 4.25
C MET A 129 -6.59 -8.07 2.87
N PHE A 130 -6.48 -9.39 2.78
CA PHE A 130 -6.49 -10.10 1.50
C PHE A 130 -7.86 -10.05 0.82
N ASP A 131 -8.94 -10.17 1.60
CA ASP A 131 -10.30 -9.96 1.13
C ASP A 131 -10.49 -8.57 0.54
N ARG A 132 -10.01 -7.56 1.25
CA ARG A 132 -10.19 -6.16 0.86
C ARG A 132 -9.37 -5.76 -0.37
N TYR A 133 -8.09 -6.16 -0.41
CA TYR A 133 -7.15 -5.64 -1.40
C TYR A 133 -6.80 -6.62 -2.53
N ARG A 134 -7.23 -7.88 -2.42
CA ARG A 134 -7.22 -8.91 -3.47
C ARG A 134 -5.85 -9.33 -4.04
N THR A 135 -4.78 -8.64 -3.69
CA THR A 135 -3.41 -8.95 -4.11
C THR A 135 -2.48 -9.01 -2.91
N ILE A 136 -1.47 -9.88 -2.97
CA ILE A 136 -0.49 -10.05 -1.88
C ILE A 136 0.25 -8.74 -1.55
N PRO A 137 0.80 -7.98 -2.53
CA PRO A 137 1.51 -6.74 -2.20
C PRO A 137 0.61 -5.70 -1.51
N ALA A 138 -0.66 -5.61 -1.93
CA ALA A 138 -1.59 -4.67 -1.35
C ALA A 138 -2.07 -5.08 0.05
N MET A 139 -2.33 -6.38 0.25
CA MET A 139 -2.58 -6.95 1.57
C MET A 139 -1.43 -6.65 2.54
N LEU A 140 -0.18 -6.92 2.16
CA LEU A 140 1.00 -6.67 3.00
C LEU A 140 1.18 -5.17 3.29
N GLY A 141 0.96 -4.33 2.29
CA GLY A 141 1.01 -2.88 2.46
C GLY A 141 -0.02 -2.40 3.47
N ALA A 142 -1.27 -2.83 3.35
CA ALA A 142 -2.33 -2.46 4.29
C ALA A 142 -2.15 -3.06 5.68
N TYR A 143 -1.62 -4.28 5.80
CA TYR A 143 -1.32 -4.90 7.09
C TYR A 143 -0.29 -4.07 7.88
N ASN A 144 0.81 -3.70 7.22
CA ASN A 144 1.93 -2.99 7.87
C ASN A 144 1.67 -1.47 8.05
N ALA A 145 1.15 -0.79 7.01
CA ALA A 145 0.89 0.64 7.06
C ALA A 145 -0.45 1.00 7.71
N GLY A 146 -1.34 0.03 7.88
CA GLY A 146 -2.74 0.24 8.19
C GLY A 146 -3.58 0.52 6.92
N PRO A 147 -4.82 0.05 6.86
CA PRO A 147 -5.67 0.13 5.66
C PRO A 147 -5.95 1.58 5.25
N GLY A 148 -6.21 2.48 6.20
CA GLY A 148 -6.47 3.89 5.87
C GLY A 148 -5.30 4.58 5.17
N ARG A 149 -4.06 4.32 5.60
CA ARG A 149 -2.86 4.85 4.94
C ARG A 149 -2.66 4.21 3.56
N TYR A 150 -2.95 2.93 3.43
CA TYR A 150 -2.86 2.24 2.15
C TYR A 150 -3.91 2.74 1.16
N ASP A 151 -5.13 3.02 1.64
CA ASP A 151 -6.20 3.63 0.83
C ASP A 151 -5.79 5.03 0.36
N GLU A 152 -5.21 5.87 1.23
CA GLU A 152 -4.68 7.20 0.87
C GLU A 152 -3.60 7.07 -0.22
N TYR A 153 -2.69 6.08 -0.08
CA TYR A 153 -1.69 5.80 -1.11
C TYR A 153 -2.32 5.45 -2.47
N VAL A 154 -3.32 4.57 -2.49
CA VAL A 154 -4.01 4.17 -3.73
C VAL A 154 -4.76 5.35 -4.36
N GLN A 155 -5.37 6.22 -3.55
CA GLN A 155 -6.18 7.34 -4.04
C GLN A 155 -5.35 8.53 -4.51
N THR A 156 -4.29 8.86 -3.78
CA THR A 156 -3.53 10.12 -3.96
C THR A 156 -2.16 9.91 -4.61
N GLY A 157 -1.66 8.67 -4.65
CA GLY A 157 -0.28 8.37 -5.03
C GLY A 157 0.77 8.78 -4.00
N ARG A 158 0.36 9.25 -2.80
CA ARG A 158 1.28 9.59 -1.71
C ARG A 158 2.12 8.38 -1.32
N ALA A 159 3.44 8.50 -1.40
CA ALA A 159 4.35 7.40 -1.11
C ALA A 159 4.13 6.77 0.28
N LEU A 160 4.03 5.44 0.32
CA LEU A 160 4.06 4.65 1.56
C LEU A 160 5.38 4.87 2.33
N PRO A 161 5.42 4.65 3.65
CA PRO A 161 6.67 4.64 4.43
C PRO A 161 7.74 3.73 3.80
N ALA A 162 9.02 4.09 3.97
CA ALA A 162 10.11 3.31 3.39
C ALA A 162 10.15 1.89 3.95
N GLU A 163 9.84 1.75 5.24
CA GLU A 163 9.70 0.52 6.00
C GLU A 163 8.61 -0.37 5.39
N THR A 164 7.43 0.20 5.08
CA THR A 164 6.34 -0.55 4.43
C THR A 164 6.73 -1.04 3.04
N ARG A 165 7.40 -0.20 2.23
CA ARG A 165 7.88 -0.63 0.91
C ARG A 165 8.90 -1.77 1.03
N ALA A 166 9.81 -1.67 1.99
CA ALA A 166 10.78 -2.73 2.27
C ALA A 166 10.10 -4.02 2.75
N TYR A 167 9.08 -3.91 3.60
CA TYR A 167 8.26 -5.02 4.08
C TYR A 167 7.57 -5.76 2.92
N ILE A 168 6.91 -5.02 2.02
CA ILE A 168 6.29 -5.58 0.81
C ILE A 168 7.35 -6.28 -0.07
N ALA A 169 8.48 -5.61 -0.32
CA ALA A 169 9.55 -6.16 -1.15
C ALA A 169 10.16 -7.45 -0.58
N LEU A 170 10.25 -7.54 0.75
CA LEU A 170 10.75 -8.72 1.46
C LEU A 170 9.76 -9.89 1.38
N LEU A 171 8.48 -9.65 1.64
CA LEU A 171 7.51 -10.72 1.86
C LEU A 171 6.72 -11.12 0.61
N ALA A 172 6.41 -10.21 -0.30
CA ALA A 172 5.57 -10.52 -1.44
C ALA A 172 6.09 -11.71 -2.28
N PRO A 173 7.41 -11.83 -2.58
CA PRO A 173 7.93 -13.00 -3.28
C PRO A 173 7.81 -14.30 -2.47
N GLN A 174 7.98 -14.24 -1.15
CA GLN A 174 7.88 -15.41 -0.25
C GLN A 174 6.46 -15.95 -0.16
N LEU A 175 5.46 -15.09 -0.33
CA LEU A 175 4.04 -15.43 -0.32
C LEU A 175 3.52 -15.86 -1.71
N GLY A 176 4.39 -15.85 -2.73
CA GLY A 176 4.04 -16.26 -4.09
C GLY A 176 3.45 -15.15 -4.96
N ALA A 177 3.65 -13.88 -4.61
CA ALA A 177 3.31 -12.78 -5.52
C ALA A 177 4.20 -12.87 -6.78
N PRO A 178 3.65 -12.74 -7.99
CA PRO A 178 4.44 -12.76 -9.21
C PRO A 178 5.47 -11.63 -9.15
N SER A 179 6.73 -11.98 -9.39
CA SER A 179 7.79 -10.98 -9.54
C SER A 179 7.48 -10.13 -10.78
N PRO A 180 7.66 -8.79 -10.74
CA PRO A 180 7.51 -7.97 -11.95
C PRO A 180 8.47 -8.40 -13.07
N ALA A 181 9.56 -9.11 -12.76
CA ALA A 181 10.47 -9.70 -13.74
C ALA A 181 9.95 -10.99 -14.41
N SER A 182 8.85 -11.58 -13.90
CA SER A 182 8.22 -12.80 -14.43
C SER A 182 6.94 -12.51 -15.21
N ALA A 183 6.50 -11.25 -15.31
CA ALA A 183 5.50 -10.89 -16.30
C ALA A 183 6.12 -11.11 -17.70
N PRO A 184 5.43 -11.78 -18.65
CA PRO A 184 5.92 -11.85 -20.01
C PRO A 184 6.13 -10.40 -20.48
N SER A 185 7.38 -10.06 -20.77
CA SER A 185 7.73 -8.81 -21.41
C SER A 185 7.07 -8.82 -22.78
N VAL A 186 5.86 -8.28 -22.87
CA VAL A 186 5.28 -7.87 -24.14
C VAL A 186 6.19 -6.73 -24.60
N ALA A 187 7.11 -7.05 -25.51
CA ALA A 187 7.92 -6.03 -26.15
C ALA A 187 6.97 -4.92 -26.64
N PRO A 188 7.24 -3.64 -26.33
CA PRO A 188 6.47 -2.57 -26.92
C PRO A 188 6.51 -2.75 -28.44
N PRO A 189 5.39 -2.52 -29.16
CA PRO A 189 5.43 -2.55 -30.62
C PRO A 189 6.58 -1.65 -31.08
N PRO A 190 7.33 -2.03 -32.13
CA PRO A 190 8.36 -1.18 -32.68
C PRO A 190 7.76 0.22 -32.92
N PRO A 191 8.51 1.30 -32.64
CA PRO A 191 8.03 2.63 -32.96
C PRO A 191 7.62 2.65 -34.44
N PRO A 192 6.51 3.33 -34.79
CA PRO A 192 6.11 3.44 -36.19
C PRO A 192 7.28 3.94 -37.02
N ASP A 193 7.44 3.40 -38.24
CA ASP A 193 8.44 3.88 -39.18
C ASP A 193 8.26 5.40 -39.29
N TRP A 194 9.36 6.16 -39.34
CA TRP A 194 9.30 7.62 -39.51
C TRP A 194 8.60 8.01 -40.82
N ARG A 195 8.45 7.06 -41.75
CA ARG A 195 7.65 7.18 -42.98
C ARG A 195 6.13 7.07 -42.77
N GLU A 196 5.69 6.51 -41.65
CA GLU A 196 4.28 6.40 -41.25
C GLU A 196 3.88 7.50 -40.25
N ALA A 197 4.83 8.33 -39.79
CA ALA A 197 4.55 9.47 -38.96
C ALA A 197 3.90 10.60 -39.79
N PRO A 198 2.75 11.18 -39.37
CA PRO A 198 2.20 12.33 -40.05
C PRO A 198 3.20 13.49 -39.98
N LEU A 199 3.63 14.00 -41.14
CA LEU A 199 4.60 15.10 -41.25
C LEU A 199 4.08 16.44 -40.69
N PHE A 200 2.84 16.50 -40.24
CA PHE A 200 2.25 17.66 -39.61
C PHE A 200 1.50 17.26 -38.33
N VAL A 201 1.97 17.75 -37.18
CA VAL A 201 1.18 17.75 -35.95
C VAL A 201 0.15 18.86 -36.10
N VAL A 202 -1.08 18.52 -36.49
CA VAL A 202 -2.21 19.44 -36.38
C VAL A 202 -2.49 19.61 -34.89
N ARG A 203 -2.10 20.77 -34.34
CA ARG A 203 -2.55 21.21 -33.02
C ARG A 203 -4.08 21.27 -33.07
N SER A 204 -4.74 20.44 -32.27
CA SER A 204 -6.20 20.51 -32.05
C SER A 204 -6.54 21.74 -31.21
N ALA A 205 -6.39 22.91 -31.81
CA ALA A 205 -6.91 24.19 -31.35
C ALA A 205 -6.97 25.06 -32.59
N ASP A 206 -8.04 24.90 -33.38
CA ASP A 206 -8.57 25.80 -34.43
C ASP A 206 -9.38 25.07 -35.52
N ALA A 207 -9.85 23.84 -35.27
CA ALA A 207 -10.90 23.23 -36.11
C ALA A 207 -12.30 23.74 -35.73
N ARG A 208 -12.48 25.08 -35.66
CA ARG A 208 -13.78 25.75 -35.75
C ARG A 208 -13.58 27.14 -36.35
N SER A 209 -13.27 27.17 -37.65
CA SER A 209 -13.98 28.00 -38.64
C SER A 209 -13.20 28.08 -39.96
N ALA A 210 -13.97 28.02 -41.06
CA ALA A 210 -13.60 28.28 -42.45
C ALA A 210 -12.81 27.13 -43.14
N THR A 211 -13.25 26.51 -44.24
CA THR A 211 -13.97 27.07 -45.39
C THR A 211 -14.63 25.93 -46.18
N SER A 212 -15.94 25.99 -46.39
CA SER A 212 -16.60 25.36 -47.53
C SER A 212 -16.95 26.46 -48.53
N THR A 213 -16.30 26.48 -49.69
CA THR A 213 -16.71 27.30 -50.83
C THR A 213 -16.98 26.40 -52.03
N SER A 214 -18.25 26.38 -52.44
CA SER A 214 -18.84 26.11 -53.78
C SER A 214 -20.27 25.60 -53.52
N GLU A 215 -21.37 26.11 -54.06
CA GLU A 215 -21.64 26.65 -55.39
C GLU A 215 -22.94 27.49 -55.39
N ASN A 216 -22.88 28.61 -56.10
CA ASN A 216 -23.89 29.23 -56.96
C ASN A 216 -25.34 28.65 -56.99
N ALA A 217 -26.34 29.37 -56.44
CA ALA A 217 -27.71 29.47 -57.00
C ALA A 217 -28.61 30.51 -56.27
N ARG A 218 -28.94 31.58 -57.00
CA ARG A 218 -30.21 32.35 -57.05
C ARG A 218 -30.98 32.73 -55.77
N SER A 219 -31.24 34.05 -55.68
CA SER A 219 -32.53 34.71 -55.35
C SER A 219 -33.09 34.49 -53.93
N ASN A 220 -33.12 35.54 -53.09
CA ASN A 220 -34.22 36.51 -53.06
C ASN A 220 -33.97 37.61 -52.01
N ASP A 221 -34.63 38.72 -52.26
CA ASP A 221 -34.73 39.98 -51.53
C ASP A 221 -35.22 39.82 -50.07
N SER A 222 -34.65 40.57 -49.12
CA SER A 222 -35.34 41.16 -47.95
C SER A 222 -34.39 41.97 -47.06
N ARG A 223 -34.76 43.24 -46.87
CA ARG A 223 -34.09 44.30 -46.07
C ARG A 223 -34.34 44.16 -44.55
N SER A 224 -33.56 44.97 -43.82
CA SER A 224 -33.79 45.55 -42.47
C SER A 224 -33.33 44.71 -41.27
N SER A 225 -32.74 45.23 -40.20
CA SER A 225 -32.42 46.61 -39.79
C SER A 225 -31.44 46.60 -38.61
N VAL A 226 -30.60 47.63 -38.52
CA VAL A 226 -29.71 47.98 -37.41
C VAL A 226 -30.50 48.44 -36.18
N ALA A 227 -30.05 48.08 -34.97
CA ALA A 227 -30.12 48.96 -33.80
C ALA A 227 -29.10 48.57 -32.71
N ALA A 228 -28.24 49.52 -32.35
CA ALA A 228 -27.40 49.53 -31.17
C ALA A 228 -28.10 50.27 -30.01
N ARG A 229 -27.87 49.85 -28.76
CA ARG A 229 -27.74 50.77 -27.61
C ARG A 229 -27.18 50.08 -26.36
N THR A 230 -26.36 50.86 -25.66
CA THR A 230 -25.50 50.64 -24.49
C THR A 230 -26.25 50.86 -23.14
N PRO A 231 -25.59 50.69 -21.96
CA PRO A 231 -26.22 50.41 -20.66
C PRO A 231 -26.48 51.63 -19.77
N GLU A 232 -27.33 51.45 -18.75
CA GLU A 232 -27.53 52.30 -17.54
C GLU A 232 -27.42 51.33 -16.32
N THR A 233 -26.63 51.48 -15.26
CA THR A 233 -26.34 52.53 -14.24
C THR A 233 -27.39 52.67 -13.12
N ALA A 234 -26.85 52.78 -11.87
CA ALA A 234 -27.46 53.17 -10.58
C ALA A 234 -28.00 52.01 -9.69
N GLU A 235 -27.33 51.64 -8.57
CA GLU A 235 -27.36 52.25 -7.21
C GLU A 235 -28.67 51.87 -6.46
N ASP A 236 -28.79 51.66 -5.15
CA ASP A 236 -27.96 51.73 -3.93
C ASP A 236 -28.85 51.12 -2.80
N SER A 237 -28.28 50.56 -1.72
CA SER A 237 -28.81 50.66 -0.33
C SER A 237 -28.21 49.61 0.63
N ASN A 238 -27.29 50.11 1.47
CA ASN A 238 -27.26 50.04 2.94
C ASN A 238 -27.28 48.71 3.73
N ALA A 239 -26.23 48.62 4.56
CA ALA A 239 -25.84 47.73 5.67
C ALA A 239 -26.88 47.65 6.85
N PRO A 240 -26.71 46.88 7.97
CA PRO A 240 -25.44 46.55 8.61
C PRO A 240 -25.23 45.19 9.34
N ILE A 241 -23.95 45.03 9.68
CA ILE A 241 -23.24 44.14 10.60
C ILE A 241 -23.90 44.01 11.99
N VAL A 242 -23.90 42.80 12.55
CA VAL A 242 -24.12 42.54 13.99
C VAL A 242 -22.98 41.69 14.55
N VAL A 243 -22.32 42.21 15.59
CA VAL A 243 -21.42 41.54 16.53
C VAL A 243 -22.14 41.47 17.87
N ALA A 244 -22.10 40.33 18.57
CA ALA A 244 -22.36 40.24 20.00
C ALA A 244 -21.53 39.13 20.69
N ARG A 245 -20.66 39.57 21.59
CA ARG A 245 -20.11 38.94 22.83
C ARG A 245 -21.28 38.69 23.84
N SER A 246 -21.24 37.98 24.98
CA SER A 246 -20.28 37.24 25.81
C SER A 246 -21.10 36.47 26.89
N ASP A 247 -20.45 35.48 27.53
CA ASP A 247 -20.59 35.00 28.92
C ASP A 247 -21.85 34.30 29.47
N GLY A 248 -21.59 33.16 30.13
CA GLY A 248 -21.90 33.02 31.56
C GLY A 248 -22.82 31.88 32.00
N GLY A 249 -22.27 30.95 32.79
CA GLY A 249 -22.99 30.43 33.97
C GLY A 249 -23.50 28.98 33.91
N THR A 250 -22.76 28.08 34.56
CA THR A 250 -23.29 26.85 35.18
C THR A 250 -24.14 27.20 36.40
N PRO A 251 -25.09 26.30 36.78
CA PRO A 251 -25.01 25.81 38.15
C PRO A 251 -25.43 24.33 38.36
N ARG A 252 -24.80 23.78 39.40
CA ARG A 252 -25.12 22.61 40.26
C ARG A 252 -24.86 21.20 39.72
#